data_AF-A0A935B8V3-F1
#
_entry.id   AF-A0A935B8V3-F1
#
_cell.length_a   1.000
_cell.length_b   1.000
_cell.length_c   1.000
_cell.angle_alpha   90.00
_cell.angle_beta   90.00
_cell.angle_gamma   90.00
#
_symmetry.space_group_name_H-M   'P 1'
#
loop_
_entity.id
_entity.type
_entity.pdbx_description
1 polymer ?
#
loop_
_entity_poly.entity_id
_entity_poly.type
_entity_poly.pdbx_seq_one_letter_code
_entity_poly.pdbx_strand_id
1 'polypeptide(L)'
;MCHEENARTKLFDYRWRDLADVCLTDLARAHPDIYELTERIDIMRWGHAMISPRPNFIWSGVREKAMKPYRNIHFAHTDLSGIALFEEAFYHGLRAAKEILK
;
A
#
# COMPACT_ATOMS: atom_id res chain seq x y z
N MET A 1 10.73 -10.93 -7.52
CA MET A 1 10.58 -9.47 -7.29
C MET A 1 10.79 -9.08 -5.82
N CYS A 2 10.12 -9.70 -4.83
CA CYS A 2 10.24 -9.28 -3.40
C CYS A 2 11.56 -9.62 -2.66
N HIS A 3 12.52 -10.24 -3.34
CA HIS A 3 13.82 -10.62 -2.79
C HIS A 3 15.01 -10.01 -3.56
N GLU A 4 14.75 -9.09 -4.49
CA GLU A 4 15.82 -8.41 -5.22
C GLU A 4 16.46 -7.36 -4.31
N GLU A 5 17.76 -7.52 -4.04
CA GLU A 5 18.54 -6.52 -3.31
C GLU A 5 18.44 -5.17 -4.06
N ASN A 6 18.18 -4.08 -3.33
CA ASN A 6 18.00 -2.73 -3.88
C ASN A 6 16.79 -2.54 -4.82
N ALA A 7 15.78 -3.43 -4.79
CA ALA A 7 14.57 -3.29 -5.61
C ALA A 7 13.90 -1.92 -5.53
N ARG A 8 13.91 -1.30 -4.33
CA ARG A 8 13.37 0.06 -4.13
C ARG A 8 14.15 1.11 -4.90
N THR A 9 15.48 1.09 -4.82
CA THR A 9 16.35 2.02 -5.54
C THR A 9 16.18 1.85 -7.04
N LYS A 10 16.19 0.59 -7.52
CA LYS A 10 15.96 0.27 -8.93
C LYS A 10 14.60 0.78 -9.44
N LEU A 11 13.53 0.56 -8.68
CA LEU A 11 12.19 1.08 -9.01
C LEU A 11 12.16 2.61 -9.07
N PHE A 12 12.90 3.27 -8.17
CA PHE A 12 12.99 4.72 -8.11
C PHE A 12 13.77 5.30 -9.30
N ASP A 13 14.84 4.63 -9.72
CA ASP A 13 15.71 5.04 -10.82
C ASP A 13 15.11 4.84 -12.21
N TYR A 14 14.12 3.96 -12.35
CA TYR A 14 13.41 3.82 -13.62
C TYR A 14 12.78 5.15 -14.05
N ARG A 15 12.71 5.38 -15.36
CA ARG A 15 11.94 6.48 -15.95
C ARG A 15 10.50 5.99 -16.17
N TRP A 16 9.61 6.91 -16.51
CA TRP A 16 8.24 6.56 -16.88
C TRP A 16 8.19 5.53 -18.02
N ARG A 17 8.97 5.73 -19.09
CA ARG A 17 9.03 4.80 -20.24
C ARG A 17 9.44 3.39 -19.83
N ASP A 18 10.45 3.27 -18.98
CA ASP A 18 10.99 1.97 -18.56
C ASP A 18 9.92 1.19 -17.76
N LEU A 19 9.11 1.87 -16.95
CA LEU A 19 8.00 1.25 -16.23
C LEU A 19 6.82 0.91 -17.14
N ALA A 20 6.50 1.78 -18.11
CA ALA A 20 5.43 1.52 -19.08
C ALA A 20 5.73 0.26 -19.90
N ASP A 21 6.97 0.12 -20.36
CA ASP A 21 7.44 -1.02 -21.13
C ASP A 21 7.41 -2.32 -20.30
N VAL A 22 7.81 -2.28 -19.03
CA VAL A 22 7.68 -3.44 -18.11
C VAL A 22 6.22 -3.87 -17.96
N CYS A 23 5.30 -2.93 -17.77
CA CYS A 23 3.87 -3.23 -17.64
C CYS A 23 3.28 -3.80 -18.93
N LEU A 24 3.53 -3.17 -20.09
CA LEU A 24 2.98 -3.61 -21.37
C LEU A 24 3.58 -4.95 -21.82
N THR A 25 4.87 -5.20 -21.55
CA THR A 25 5.52 -6.48 -21.86
C THR A 25 4.86 -7.64 -21.11
N ASP A 26 4.56 -7.48 -19.83
CA ASP A 26 3.89 -8.54 -19.06
C ASP A 26 2.44 -8.72 -19.50
N LEU A 27 1.70 -7.62 -19.73
CA LEU A 27 0.32 -7.67 -20.21
C LEU A 27 0.20 -8.30 -21.61
N ALA A 28 1.18 -8.10 -22.49
CA ALA A 28 1.19 -8.64 -23.86
C ALA A 28 1.12 -10.18 -23.90
N ARG A 29 1.52 -10.85 -22.81
CA ARG A 29 1.40 -12.31 -22.67
C ARG A 29 -0.05 -12.78 -22.69
N ALA A 30 -0.96 -11.97 -22.16
CA ALA A 30 -2.40 -12.24 -22.15
C ALA A 30 -3.16 -11.45 -23.22
N HIS A 31 -2.62 -10.31 -23.67
CA HIS A 31 -3.25 -9.39 -24.61
C HIS A 31 -2.24 -8.94 -25.69
N PRO A 32 -2.01 -9.73 -26.76
CA PRO A 32 -0.88 -9.53 -27.69
C PRO A 32 -0.82 -8.17 -28.38
N ASP A 33 -1.96 -7.53 -28.60
CA ASP A 33 -2.18 -6.24 -29.25
C ASP A 33 -2.26 -5.05 -28.27
N ILE A 34 -1.91 -5.25 -26.99
CA ILE A 34 -2.01 -4.20 -25.96
C ILE A 34 -1.12 -2.99 -26.27
N TYR A 35 0.00 -3.18 -26.97
CA TYR A 35 0.90 -2.09 -27.33
C TYR A 35 0.25 -1.13 -28.32
N GLU A 36 -0.45 -1.67 -29.32
CA GLU A 36 -1.14 -0.91 -30.37
C GLU A 36 -2.42 -0.26 -29.84
N LEU A 37 -3.10 -0.90 -28.89
CA LEU A 37 -4.35 -0.41 -28.31
C LEU A 37 -4.15 0.62 -27.19
N THR A 38 -2.98 0.68 -26.56
CA THR A 38 -2.74 1.60 -25.45
C THR A 38 -2.52 3.03 -25.97
N GLU A 39 -3.53 3.89 -25.82
CA GLU A 39 -3.42 5.31 -26.17
C GLU A 39 -2.68 6.13 -25.10
N ARG A 40 -2.82 5.74 -23.82
CA ARG A 40 -2.24 6.46 -22.68
C ARG A 40 -1.96 5.52 -21.50
N ILE A 41 -0.82 5.72 -20.85
CA ILE A 41 -0.46 5.05 -19.60
C ILE A 41 0.11 6.06 -18.60
N ASP A 42 -0.55 6.17 -17.45
CA ASP A 42 -0.07 6.96 -16.32
C ASP A 42 0.47 6.01 -15.25
N ILE A 43 1.62 6.35 -14.66
CA ILE A 43 2.32 5.49 -13.70
C ILE A 43 2.59 6.27 -12.43
N MET A 44 2.14 5.70 -11.31
CA MET A 44 2.28 6.29 -9.98
C MET A 44 3.17 5.40 -9.12
N ARG A 45 4.15 6.02 -8.46
CA ARG A 45 5.07 5.32 -7.55
C ARG A 45 4.68 5.62 -6.12
N TRP A 46 4.26 4.58 -5.41
CA TRP A 46 3.83 4.68 -4.02
C TRP A 46 4.90 4.04 -3.14
N GLY A 47 5.67 4.85 -2.41
CA GLY A 47 6.72 4.36 -1.50
C GLY A 47 6.16 3.50 -0.35
N HIS A 48 4.89 3.68 -0.01
CA HIS A 48 4.17 2.91 0.99
C HIS A 48 2.68 2.82 0.63
N ALA A 49 2.33 1.99 -0.36
CA ALA A 49 0.92 1.79 -0.76
C ALA A 49 0.11 0.99 0.28
N MET A 50 0.76 0.02 0.92
CA MET A 50 0.13 -0.87 1.88
C MET A 50 1.12 -1.19 3.01
N ILE A 51 0.56 -1.50 4.18
CA ILE A 51 1.33 -2.08 5.27
C ILE A 51 2.04 -3.35 4.79
N SER A 52 3.29 -3.53 5.22
CA SER A 52 4.11 -4.71 4.92
C SER A 52 4.34 -5.52 6.21
N PRO A 53 3.31 -6.22 6.72
CA PRO A 53 3.41 -6.94 7.99
C PRO A 53 4.46 -8.04 7.89
N ARG A 54 5.21 -8.23 8.98
CA ARG A 54 6.11 -9.39 9.14
C ARG A 54 5.33 -10.54 9.77
N PRO A 55 5.82 -11.80 9.65
CA PRO A 55 5.27 -12.90 10.42
C PRO A 55 5.10 -12.51 11.90
N ASN A 56 4.01 -12.97 12.52
CA ASN A 56 3.58 -12.61 13.88
C ASN A 56 3.05 -11.18 14.08
N PHE A 57 2.95 -10.34 13.04
CA PHE A 57 2.44 -8.96 13.20
C PHE A 57 1.07 -8.88 13.91
N ILE A 58 0.12 -9.74 13.52
CA ILE A 58 -1.25 -9.77 14.07
C ILE A 58 -1.25 -10.17 15.56
N TRP A 59 -0.42 -11.12 15.96
CA TRP A 59 -0.47 -11.73 17.30
C TRP A 59 0.57 -11.17 18.29
N SER A 60 1.49 -10.33 17.80
CA SER A 60 2.62 -9.79 18.60
C SER A 60 2.22 -8.75 19.66
N GLY A 61 0.96 -8.30 19.70
CA GLY A 61 0.52 -7.25 20.60
C GLY A 61 0.89 -5.83 20.15
N VAL A 62 1.60 -5.68 19.01
CA VAL A 62 2.06 -4.37 18.52
C VAL A 62 0.91 -3.51 18.01
N ARG A 63 -0.11 -4.11 17.42
CA ARG A 63 -1.32 -3.41 16.94
C ARG A 63 -2.10 -2.82 18.11
N GLU A 64 -2.30 -3.60 19.16
CA GLU A 64 -2.99 -3.19 20.38
C GLU A 64 -2.27 -2.04 21.08
N LYS A 65 -0.93 -2.07 21.07
CA LYS A 65 -0.12 -0.95 21.56
C LYS A 65 -0.28 0.29 20.66
N ALA A 66 -0.24 0.12 19.34
CA ALA A 66 -0.37 1.23 18.38
C ALA A 66 -1.78 1.85 18.36
N MET A 67 -2.81 1.10 18.74
CA MET A 67 -4.18 1.62 18.89
C MET A 67 -4.37 2.53 20.10
N LYS A 68 -3.44 2.52 21.08
CA LYS A 68 -3.58 3.38 22.26
C LYS A 68 -3.39 4.85 21.88
N PRO A 69 -4.27 5.75 22.35
CA PRO A 69 -4.10 7.17 22.10
C PRO A 69 -2.85 7.70 22.79
N TYR A 70 -2.22 8.71 22.17
CA TYR A 70 -1.13 9.46 22.78
C TYR A 70 -1.62 10.84 23.18
N ARG A 71 -1.89 11.02 24.49
CA ARG A 71 -2.58 12.22 25.01
C ARG A 71 -3.90 12.41 24.27
N ASN A 72 -4.05 13.50 23.54
CA ASN A 72 -5.27 13.91 22.85
C ASN A 72 -5.26 13.45 21.38
N ILE A 73 -4.29 12.62 20.98
CA ILE A 73 -4.11 12.14 19.61
C ILE A 73 -4.61 10.69 19.53
N HIS A 74 -5.66 10.47 18.73
CA HIS A 74 -6.22 9.14 18.45
C HIS A 74 -5.78 8.69 17.06
N PHE A 75 -5.16 7.52 16.97
CA PHE A 75 -4.74 6.94 15.68
C PHE A 75 -5.91 6.24 15.00
N ALA A 76 -6.02 6.35 13.68
CA ALA A 76 -7.14 5.82 12.90
C ALA A 76 -6.74 5.20 11.54
N HIS A 77 -5.49 4.72 11.42
CA HIS A 77 -4.98 4.15 10.17
C HIS A 77 -5.41 2.69 9.98
N THR A 78 -5.52 2.23 8.73
CA THR A 78 -5.78 0.82 8.34
C THR A 78 -4.68 -0.14 8.78
N ASP A 79 -3.48 0.39 9.02
CA ASP A 79 -2.33 -0.36 9.55
C ASP A 79 -2.63 -0.99 10.92
N LEU A 80 -3.56 -0.37 11.67
CA LEU A 80 -4.04 -0.89 12.95
C LEU A 80 -4.85 -2.18 12.79
N SER A 81 -5.31 -2.50 11.57
CA SER A 81 -5.95 -3.76 11.17
C SER A 81 -4.98 -4.77 10.59
N GLY A 82 -3.79 -4.31 10.20
CA GLY A 82 -2.80 -5.11 9.48
C GLY A 82 -3.13 -5.37 8.01
N ILE A 83 -4.17 -4.71 7.48
CA ILE A 83 -4.62 -4.82 6.09
C ILE A 83 -5.12 -3.45 5.61
N ALA A 84 -4.79 -3.07 4.37
CA ALA A 84 -5.14 -1.78 3.79
C ALA A 84 -6.48 -1.83 3.04
N LEU A 85 -7.59 -1.99 3.80
CA LEU A 85 -8.95 -2.03 3.25
C LEU A 85 -9.73 -0.74 3.53
N PHE A 86 -10.68 -0.41 2.64
CA PHE A 86 -11.56 0.74 2.84
C PHE A 86 -12.43 0.59 4.09
N GLU A 87 -12.94 -0.61 4.33
CA GLU A 87 -13.75 -0.96 5.49
C GLU A 87 -13.00 -0.69 6.80
N GLU A 88 -11.71 -1.03 6.83
CA GLU A 88 -10.85 -0.79 7.99
C GLU A 88 -10.58 0.70 8.18
N ALA A 89 -10.46 1.48 7.09
CA ALA A 89 -10.30 2.92 7.17
C ALA A 89 -11.54 3.58 7.79
N PHE A 90 -12.73 3.17 7.35
CA PHE A 90 -13.99 3.63 7.92
C PHE A 90 -14.15 3.19 9.38
N TYR A 91 -13.87 1.92 9.68
CA TYR A 91 -13.97 1.38 11.03
C TYR A 91 -13.07 2.17 12.00
N HIS A 92 -11.80 2.35 11.66
CA HIS A 92 -10.85 3.04 12.53
C HIS A 92 -11.15 4.53 12.67
N GLY A 93 -11.64 5.18 11.61
CA GLY A 93 -12.10 6.57 11.65
C GLY A 93 -13.32 6.75 12.57
N LEU A 94 -14.34 5.91 12.43
CA LEU A 94 -15.55 5.95 13.27
C LEU A 94 -15.25 5.63 14.74
N ARG A 95 -14.38 4.64 14.99
CA ARG A 95 -13.92 4.31 16.34
C ARG A 95 -13.21 5.50 16.99
N ALA A 96 -12.22 6.09 16.32
CA ALA A 96 -11.47 7.23 16.86
C ALA A 96 -12.38 8.43 17.14
N ALA A 97 -13.32 8.74 16.25
CA ALA A 97 -14.31 9.80 16.49
C ALA A 97 -15.17 9.54 17.75
N LYS A 98 -15.62 8.28 17.95
CA LYS A 98 -16.38 7.90 19.15
C LYS A 98 -15.54 7.97 20.43
N GLU A 99 -14.24 7.71 20.36
CA GLU A 99 -13.34 7.82 21.50
C GLU A 99 -13.09 9.29 21.89
N ILE A 100 -13.02 10.20 20.90
CA ILE A 100 -12.82 11.64 21.12
C ILE A 100 -14.06 12.30 21.76
N LEU A 101 -15.26 11.84 21.40
CA LEU A 101 -16.51 12.40 21.90
C LEU A 101 -16.88 11.97 23.33
N LYS A 102 -16.11 11.04 23.92
CA LYS A 102 -16.29 10.58 25.30
C LYS A 102 -15.48 11.43 26.27
#